data_AF-A0A5C8Z624-F1
#
_entry.id   AF-A0A5C8Z624-F1
#
_cell.length_a   1.000
_cell.length_b   1.000
_cell.length_c   1.000
_cell.angle_alpha   90.00
_cell.angle_beta   90.00
_cell.angle_gamma   90.00
#
_symmetry.space_group_name_H-M   'P 1'
#
loop_
_entity.id
_entity.type
_entity.pdbx_description
1 polymer ?
#
loop_
_entity_poly.entity_id
_entity_poly.type
_entity_poly.pdbx_seq_one_letter_code
_entity_poly.pdbx_strand_id
1 'polypeptide(L)'
;MPPDRGSASVLVLAAAAGALVLAAAAAAAGQVAAAGARAASTADAAALGGAAAAAVGGSGCGRAHQVAGAAGGELVGCSLSQTAAGPVVDVVVAVRPVGLVGSAVPVTARARAGAAP
;
A
#
# COMPACT_ATOMS: atom_id res chain seq x y z
N MET A 1 -31.27 48.25 16.00
CA MET A 1 -29.79 48.24 15.98
C MET A 1 -29.35 46.81 16.20
N PRO A 2 -28.48 46.24 15.35
CA PRO A 2 -28.53 44.81 15.01
C PRO A 2 -27.56 43.95 15.85
N PRO A 3 -28.04 43.08 16.75
CA PRO A 3 -27.20 42.07 17.40
C PRO A 3 -26.91 40.82 16.55
N ASP A 4 -27.58 40.61 15.41
CA ASP A 4 -27.48 39.35 14.65
C ASP A 4 -26.21 39.16 13.80
N ARG A 5 -25.45 40.22 13.49
CA ARG A 5 -24.25 40.10 12.64
C ARG A 5 -23.14 39.25 13.29
N GLY A 6 -23.08 39.23 14.62
CA GLY A 6 -22.10 38.41 15.35
C GLY A 6 -22.46 36.92 15.37
N SER A 7 -23.75 36.59 15.43
CA SER A 7 -24.21 35.18 15.42
C SER A 7 -23.98 34.53 14.06
N ALA A 8 -24.28 35.26 12.98
CA ALA A 8 -24.07 34.77 11.62
C ALA A 8 -22.58 34.51 11.32
N SER A 9 -21.68 35.38 11.75
CA SER A 9 -20.24 35.18 11.52
C SER A 9 -19.67 34.02 12.33
N VAL A 10 -20.13 33.81 13.57
CA VAL A 10 -19.74 32.65 14.39
C VAL A 10 -20.24 31.34 13.78
N LEU A 11 -21.48 31.30 13.29
CA LEU A 11 -22.01 30.12 12.61
C LEU A 11 -21.24 29.80 11.32
N VAL A 12 -20.89 30.81 10.53
CA VAL A 12 -20.06 30.63 9.33
C VAL A 12 -18.66 30.14 9.69
N LEU A 13 -18.04 30.70 10.73
CA LEU A 13 -16.72 30.25 11.18
C LEU A 13 -16.75 28.81 11.70
N ALA A 14 -17.78 28.45 12.46
CA ALA A 14 -17.96 27.10 12.98
C ALA A 14 -18.22 26.09 11.84
N ALA A 15 -19.05 26.45 10.85
CA ALA A 15 -19.30 25.63 9.68
C ALA A 15 -18.03 25.45 8.83
N ALA A 16 -17.27 26.53 8.60
CA ALA A 16 -16.01 26.48 7.87
C ALA A 16 -14.96 25.63 8.61
N ALA A 17 -14.83 25.80 9.92
CA ALA A 17 -13.95 24.97 10.75
C ALA A 17 -14.36 23.50 10.71
N GLY A 18 -15.66 23.21 10.81
CA GLY A 18 -16.19 21.85 10.69
C GLY A 18 -15.90 21.23 9.32
N ALA A 19 -16.09 21.98 8.23
CA ALA A 19 -15.76 21.53 6.88
C ALA A 19 -14.26 21.26 6.70
N LEU A 20 -13.39 22.10 7.27
CA LEU A 20 -11.94 21.89 7.26
C LEU A 20 -11.53 20.64 8.03
N VAL A 21 -12.14 20.38 9.20
CA VAL A 21 -11.88 19.16 9.98
C VAL A 21 -12.31 17.92 9.21
N LEU A 22 -13.48 17.94 8.57
CA LEU A 22 -13.97 16.85 7.72
C LEU A 22 -13.04 16.61 6.51
N ALA A 23 -12.60 17.67 5.84
CA ALA A 23 -11.66 17.57 4.72
C ALA A 23 -10.31 16.99 5.17
N ALA A 24 -9.80 17.41 6.32
CA ALA A 24 -8.56 16.87 6.90
C ALA A 24 -8.71 15.38 7.26
N ALA A 25 -9.84 14.97 7.84
CA ALA A 25 -10.13 13.58 8.15
C ALA A 25 -10.21 12.71 6.88
N ALA A 26 -10.89 13.19 5.84
CA ALA A 26 -10.98 12.51 4.55
C ALA A 26 -9.60 12.39 3.88
N ALA A 27 -8.79 13.45 3.93
CA ALA A 27 -7.42 13.42 3.42
C ALA A 27 -6.57 12.39 4.17
N ALA A 28 -6.64 12.35 5.51
CA ALA A 28 -5.93 11.38 6.32
C ALA A 28 -6.33 9.92 5.98
N ALA A 29 -7.63 9.65 5.85
CA ALA A 29 -8.13 8.34 5.42
C ALA A 29 -7.63 7.95 4.03
N GLY A 30 -7.61 8.91 3.09
CA GLY A 30 -7.09 8.70 1.74
C GLY A 30 -5.60 8.34 1.72
N GLN A 31 -4.78 8.94 2.59
CA GLN A 31 -3.36 8.60 2.70
C GLN A 31 -3.13 7.17 3.19
N VAL A 32 -3.92 6.72 4.18
CA VAL A 32 -3.84 5.36 4.70
C VAL A 32 -4.26 4.35 3.63
N ALA A 33 -5.36 4.61 2.93
CA ALA A 33 -5.83 3.75 1.84
C ALA A 33 -4.82 3.66 0.69
N ALA A 34 -4.22 4.80 0.30
CA ALA A 34 -3.19 4.83 -0.74
C ALA A 34 -1.91 4.06 -0.34
N ALA A 35 -1.49 4.14 0.92
CA ALA A 35 -0.36 3.37 1.43
C ALA A 35 -0.62 1.86 1.37
N GLY A 36 -1.81 1.41 1.77
CA GLY A 36 -2.21 0.01 1.68
C GLY A 36 -2.28 -0.49 0.23
N ALA A 37 -2.88 0.29 -0.67
CA ALA A 37 -2.97 -0.04 -2.08
C ALA A 37 -1.59 -0.17 -2.75
N ARG A 38 -0.63 0.69 -2.38
CA ARG A 38 0.76 0.58 -2.84
C ARG A 38 1.43 -0.70 -2.32
N ALA A 39 1.26 -1.03 -1.05
CA ALA A 39 1.82 -2.27 -0.50
C ALA A 39 1.29 -3.50 -1.25
N ALA A 40 -0.03 -3.57 -1.48
CA ALA A 40 -0.64 -4.65 -2.25
C ALA A 40 -0.08 -4.75 -3.68
N SER A 41 -0.04 -3.64 -4.42
CA SER A 41 0.45 -3.64 -5.80
C SER A 41 1.94 -4.01 -5.91
N THR A 42 2.77 -3.61 -4.94
CA THR A 42 4.18 -4.05 -4.88
C THR A 42 4.31 -5.55 -4.61
N ALA A 43 3.48 -6.11 -3.72
CA ALA A 43 3.48 -7.54 -3.43
C ALA A 43 3.04 -8.35 -4.67
N ASP A 44 1.99 -7.92 -5.37
CA ASP A 44 1.51 -8.59 -6.59
C ASP A 44 2.57 -8.57 -7.70
N ALA A 45 3.21 -7.43 -7.93
CA ALA A 45 4.30 -7.32 -8.91
C ALA A 45 5.49 -8.23 -8.56
N ALA A 46 5.86 -8.27 -7.28
CA ALA A 46 6.95 -9.14 -6.79
C ALA A 46 6.60 -10.63 -6.93
N ALA A 47 5.35 -11.01 -6.62
CA ALA A 47 4.86 -12.39 -6.75
C ALA A 47 4.89 -12.82 -8.23
N LEU A 48 4.34 -12.01 -9.13
CA LEU A 48 4.32 -12.30 -10.57
C LEU A 48 5.72 -12.34 -11.17
N GLY A 49 6.58 -11.38 -10.80
CA GLY A 49 7.98 -11.37 -11.24
C GLY A 49 8.74 -12.61 -10.76
N GLY A 50 8.49 -13.05 -9.53
CA GLY A 50 9.06 -14.28 -9.00
C GLY A 50 8.55 -15.53 -9.70
N ALA A 51 7.24 -15.62 -9.93
CA ALA A 51 6.62 -16.74 -10.64
C ALA A 51 7.14 -16.86 -12.08
N ALA A 52 7.23 -15.74 -12.81
CA ALA A 52 7.79 -15.71 -14.16
C ALA A 52 9.26 -16.14 -14.20
N ALA A 53 10.08 -15.70 -13.25
CA ALA A 53 11.47 -16.14 -13.16
C ALA A 53 11.58 -17.64 -12.84
N ALA A 54 10.75 -18.15 -11.94
CA ALA A 54 10.72 -19.57 -11.60
C ALA A 54 10.27 -20.45 -12.79
N ALA A 55 9.36 -19.95 -13.63
CA ALA A 55 8.89 -20.66 -14.82
C ALA A 55 10.00 -20.91 -15.86
N VAL A 56 10.96 -20.01 -15.97
CA VAL A 56 12.11 -20.14 -16.88
C VAL A 56 13.36 -20.75 -16.21
N GLY A 57 13.20 -21.36 -15.02
CA GLY A 57 14.28 -22.01 -14.27
C GLY A 57 15.20 -21.05 -13.50
N GLY A 58 14.82 -19.78 -13.36
CA GLY A 58 15.54 -18.78 -12.58
C GLY A 58 15.17 -18.77 -11.10
N SER A 59 15.83 -17.89 -10.33
CA SER A 59 15.53 -17.73 -8.90
C SER A 59 14.26 -16.89 -8.69
N GLY A 60 13.14 -17.55 -8.38
CA GLY A 60 11.86 -16.86 -8.12
C GLY A 60 11.96 -15.83 -7.00
N CYS A 61 12.54 -16.20 -5.85
CA CYS A 61 12.72 -15.28 -4.72
C CYS A 61 13.75 -14.18 -5.00
N GLY A 62 14.82 -14.48 -5.76
CA GLY A 62 15.81 -13.47 -6.15
C GLY A 62 15.18 -12.39 -7.04
N ARG A 63 14.33 -12.80 -7.99
CA ARG A 63 13.58 -11.84 -8.82
C ARG A 63 12.54 -11.08 -8.02
N ALA A 64 11.78 -11.74 -7.14
CA ALA A 64 10.82 -11.09 -6.27
C ALA A 64 11.48 -9.98 -5.41
N HIS A 65 12.69 -10.25 -4.89
CA HIS A 65 13.46 -9.26 -4.12
C HIS A 65 13.83 -8.04 -4.96
N GLN A 66 14.31 -8.25 -6.19
CA GLN A 66 14.64 -7.14 -7.10
C GLN A 66 13.42 -6.29 -7.44
N VAL A 67 12.27 -6.93 -7.70
CA VAL A 67 11.02 -6.23 -8.05
C VAL A 67 10.48 -5.45 -6.85
N ALA A 68 10.49 -6.04 -5.66
CA ALA A 68 10.08 -5.36 -4.43
C ALA A 68 10.95 -4.12 -4.18
N GLY A 69 12.28 -4.26 -4.27
CA GLY A 69 13.23 -3.16 -4.08
C GLY A 69 13.05 -2.03 -5.10
N ALA A 70 12.84 -2.37 -6.38
CA ALA A 70 12.58 -1.38 -7.43
C ALA A 70 11.27 -0.62 -7.22
N ALA A 71 10.28 -1.24 -6.57
CA ALA A 71 8.98 -0.64 -6.26
C ALA A 71 8.97 0.14 -4.93
N GLY A 72 10.11 0.24 -4.23
CA GLY A 72 10.23 0.93 -2.94
C GLY A 72 9.72 0.11 -1.74
N GLY A 73 9.56 -1.20 -1.92
CA GLY A 73 9.24 -2.15 -0.86
C GLY A 73 10.44 -3.01 -0.46
N GLU A 74 10.34 -3.67 0.68
CA GLU A 74 11.32 -4.60 1.21
C GLU A 74 10.70 -5.99 1.29
N LEU A 75 11.37 -7.00 0.72
CA LEU A 75 10.88 -8.37 0.78
C LEU A 75 11.21 -8.95 2.15
N VAL A 76 10.20 -9.16 2.99
CA VAL A 76 10.36 -9.69 4.36
C VAL A 76 10.08 -11.19 4.44
N GLY A 77 9.48 -11.77 3.41
CA GLY A 77 9.27 -13.21 3.30
C GLY A 77 9.13 -13.64 1.84
N CYS A 78 9.70 -14.79 1.51
CA CYS A 78 9.49 -15.44 0.22
C CYS A 78 9.51 -16.95 0.38
N SER A 79 8.52 -17.62 -0.19
CA SER A 79 8.53 -19.07 -0.36
C SER A 79 8.20 -19.44 -1.80
N LEU A 80 8.93 -20.42 -2.32
CA LEU A 80 8.71 -21.00 -3.62
C LEU A 80 8.21 -22.43 -3.41
N SER A 81 7.02 -22.73 -3.92
CA SER A 81 6.41 -24.04 -3.88
C SER A 81 6.20 -24.56 -5.29
N GLN A 82 6.60 -25.80 -5.56
CA GLN A 82 6.30 -26.49 -6.82
C GLN A 82 4.94 -27.18 -6.68
N THR A 83 4.02 -26.93 -7.61
CA THR A 83 2.71 -27.59 -7.65
C THR A 83 2.53 -28.32 -8.98
N ALA A 84 1.55 -29.22 -9.06
CA ALA A 84 1.23 -29.93 -10.31
C ALA A 84 0.86 -28.98 -11.47
N ALA A 85 0.46 -27.74 -11.17
CA ALA A 85 0.12 -26.70 -12.13
C ALA A 85 1.31 -25.76 -12.48
N GLY A 86 2.48 -25.94 -11.86
CA GLY A 86 3.66 -25.10 -12.06
C GLY A 86 4.23 -24.47 -10.78
N PRO A 87 5.27 -23.63 -10.90
CA PRO A 87 5.90 -22.94 -9.78
C PRO A 87 4.99 -21.85 -9.23
N VAL A 88 4.83 -21.82 -7.90
CA VAL A 88 4.07 -20.80 -7.17
C VAL A 88 4.97 -20.08 -6.19
N VAL A 89 4.98 -18.75 -6.25
CA VAL A 89 5.75 -17.89 -5.36
C VAL A 89 4.78 -17.15 -4.44
N ASP A 90 5.02 -17.26 -3.15
CA ASP A 90 4.34 -16.52 -2.09
C ASP A 90 5.32 -15.52 -1.48
N VAL A 91 4.98 -14.24 -1.52
CA VAL A 91 5.84 -13.15 -1.09
C VAL A 91 5.13 -12.31 -0.04
N VAL A 92 5.91 -11.82 0.93
CA VAL A 92 5.49 -10.81 1.87
C VAL A 92 6.40 -9.60 1.68
N VAL A 93 5.80 -8.47 1.30
CA VAL A 93 6.50 -7.20 1.07
C VAL A 93 6.09 -6.20 2.14
N ALA A 94 7.07 -5.57 2.76
CA ALA A 94 6.90 -4.45 3.66
C ALA A 94 7.16 -3.14 2.89
N VAL A 95 6.17 -2.25 2.85
CA VAL A 95 6.33 -0.89 2.31
C VAL A 95 6.31 0.09 3.46
N ARG A 96 7.31 0.97 3.51
CA ARG A 96 7.32 2.07 4.48
C ARG A 96 6.51 3.23 3.91
N PRO A 97 5.38 3.62 4.53
CA PRO A 97 4.62 4.75 4.03
C PRO A 97 5.41 6.04 4.22
N VAL A 98 5.54 6.81 3.15
CA VAL A 98 6.14 8.14 3.17
C VAL A 98 5.10 9.14 3.70
N GLY A 99 5.31 9.69 4.90
CA GLY A 99 4.41 10.70 5.47
C GLY A 99 4.69 11.02 6.94
N LEU A 100 4.26 12.22 7.37
CA LEU A 100 4.49 12.78 8.72
C LEU A 100 3.86 11.95 9.85
N VAL A 101 2.81 11.17 9.55
CA VAL A 101 2.03 10.37 10.53
C VAL A 101 2.38 8.87 10.45
N GLY A 102 3.13 8.43 9.42
CA GLY A 102 3.24 7.01 9.06
C GLY A 102 4.64 6.40 9.11
N SER A 103 5.70 7.16 9.38
CA SER A 103 7.08 6.68 9.22
C SER A 103 7.50 5.53 10.16
N ALA A 104 6.72 5.22 11.21
CA ALA A 104 7.11 4.28 12.25
C ALA A 104 6.68 2.82 12.02
N VAL A 105 5.62 2.56 11.23
CA VAL A 105 5.08 1.20 11.08
C VAL A 105 5.10 0.78 9.61
N PRO A 106 5.92 -0.21 9.21
CA PRO A 106 5.88 -0.74 7.86
C PRO A 106 4.54 -1.41 7.59
N VAL A 107 3.94 -1.11 6.44
CA VAL A 107 2.72 -1.78 5.97
C VAL A 107 3.13 -3.03 5.22
N THR A 108 2.76 -4.20 5.73
CA THR A 108 3.04 -5.48 5.09
C THR A 108 1.86 -5.93 4.23
N ALA A 109 2.13 -6.38 3.02
CA ALA A 109 1.18 -7.05 2.16
C ALA A 109 1.72 -8.42 1.73
N ARG A 110 0.84 -9.41 1.60
CA ARG A 110 1.17 -10.75 1.14
C ARG A 110 0.47 -11.02 -0.19
N ALA A 111 1.20 -11.56 -1.15
CA ALA A 111 0.69 -11.94 -2.45
C ALA A 111 1.22 -13.30 -2.86
N ARG A 112 0.39 -14.08 -3.57
CA ARG A 112 0.75 -15.42 -4.06
C ARG A 112 0.41 -15.51 -5.54
N ALA A 113 1.41 -15.84 -6.36
CA ALA A 113 1.25 -15.98 -7.80
C ALA A 113 1.87 -17.29 -8.31
N GLY A 114 1.15 -17.98 -9.20
CA GLY A 114 1.66 -19.09 -9.98
C GLY A 114 1.96 -18.65 -11.41
N ALA A 115 2.91 -19.30 -12.06
CA ALA A 115 3.07 -19.16 -13.50
C ALA A 115 1.97 -19.95 -14.22
N ALA A 116 1.24 -19.31 -15.13
CA ALA A 116 0.35 -20.02 -16.05
C ALA A 116 1.19 -20.79 -17.10
N PRO A 117 0.72 -21.96 -17.56
CA PRO A 117 1.42 -22.78 -18.54
C PRO A 117 1.56 -22.11 -19.91
#